data_AF-A0A8H3QBN2-F1
#
_entry.id   AF-A0A8H3QBN2-F1
#
_cell.length_a   1.000
_cell.length_b   1.000
_cell.length_c   1.000
_cell.angle_alpha   90.00
_cell.angle_beta   90.00
_cell.angle_gamma   90.00
#
_symmetry.space_group_name_H-M   'P 1'
#
loop_
_entity.id
_entity.type
_entity.pdbx_description
1 polymer ?
#
loop_
_entity_poly.entity_id
_entity_poly.type
_entity_poly.pdbx_seq_one_letter_code
_entity_poly.pdbx_strand_id
1 'polypeptide(L)'
;MTFPNNHQLKGQPKGIKQVLKERNLWPMKEIRLTCEQCSEKCDDINLEKLDYCTRKIMSLQLDFCEQWLMLEEAITKTGHIFERYPKFHYECNFIE
;
A
#
# COMPACT_ATOMS: atom_id res chain seq x y z
N MET A 1 -3.05 11.57 0.98
CA MET A 1 -2.78 11.78 2.43
C MET A 1 -1.84 12.96 2.65
N THR A 2 -2.32 14.19 2.50
CA THR A 2 -1.51 15.42 2.68
C THR A 2 -2.10 16.30 3.77
N PHE A 3 -1.30 17.20 4.33
CA PHE A 3 -1.81 18.16 5.31
C PHE A 3 -2.80 19.15 4.66
N PRO A 4 -3.88 19.51 5.38
CA PRO A 4 -4.91 20.40 4.86
C PRO A 4 -4.39 21.83 4.68
N ASN A 5 -5.21 22.66 4.02
CA ASN A 5 -4.86 24.04 3.71
C ASN A 5 -4.60 24.93 4.93
N ASN A 6 -5.16 24.55 6.08
CA ASN A 6 -4.97 25.19 7.38
C ASN A 6 -3.84 24.49 8.18
N HIS A 7 -2.69 24.26 7.58
CA HIS A 7 -1.57 23.64 8.28
C HIS A 7 -0.26 24.21 7.78
N GLN A 8 0.73 24.36 8.68
CA GLN A 8 2.04 24.89 8.32
C GLN A 8 2.73 24.06 7.21
N LEU A 9 2.49 22.75 7.21
CA LEU A 9 3.00 21.80 6.20
C LEU A 9 1.98 21.50 5.08
N LYS A 10 1.07 22.42 4.78
CA LYS A 10 0.02 22.28 3.75
C LYS A 10 0.55 21.63 2.47
N GLY A 11 -0.19 20.65 1.95
CA GLY A 11 0.13 19.97 0.70
C GLY A 11 1.27 18.94 0.81
N GLN A 12 2.04 18.94 1.90
CA GLN A 12 3.07 17.92 2.13
C GLN A 12 2.45 16.58 2.55
N PRO A 13 3.07 15.45 2.18
CA PRO A 13 2.61 14.13 2.59
C PRO A 13 2.72 13.96 4.10
N LYS A 14 1.71 13.33 4.70
CA LYS A 14 1.74 12.99 6.13
C LYS A 14 2.58 11.74 6.34
N GLY A 15 3.35 11.72 7.43
CA GLY A 15 4.02 10.50 7.89
C GLY A 15 3.03 9.44 8.36
N ILE A 16 3.39 8.16 8.22
CA ILE A 16 2.51 7.02 8.53
C ILE A 16 1.96 7.05 9.97
N LYS A 17 2.76 7.53 10.94
CA LYS A 17 2.34 7.71 12.34
C LYS A 17 1.21 8.71 12.49
N GLN A 18 1.31 9.85 11.81
CA GLN A 18 0.27 10.88 11.84
C GLN A 18 -1.03 10.35 11.22
N VAL A 19 -0.93 9.69 10.07
CA VAL A 19 -2.09 9.10 9.38
C VAL A 19 -2.80 8.09 10.27
N LEU A 20 -2.08 7.16 10.90
CA LEU A 20 -2.69 6.14 11.75
C LEU A 20 -3.29 6.72 13.03
N LYS A 21 -2.70 7.78 13.60
CA LYS A 21 -3.29 8.49 14.74
C LYS A 21 -4.62 9.13 14.37
N GLU A 22 -4.67 9.83 13.22
CA GLU A 22 -5.91 10.44 12.72
C GLU A 22 -7.01 9.40 12.43
N ARG A 23 -6.62 8.16 12.13
CA ARG A 23 -7.54 7.03 11.91
C ARG A 23 -7.87 6.23 13.17
N ASN A 24 -7.34 6.59 14.33
CA ASN A 24 -7.46 5.81 15.58
C ASN A 24 -6.90 4.37 15.49
N LEU A 25 -5.88 4.17 14.65
CA LEU A 25 -5.23 2.87 14.42
C LEU A 25 -3.81 2.81 14.97
N TRP A 26 -3.32 3.90 15.57
CA TRP A 26 -2.01 3.89 16.21
C TRP A 26 -2.07 3.08 17.51
N PRO A 27 -1.31 1.97 17.63
CA PRO A 27 -1.39 1.12 18.81
C PRO A 27 -0.83 1.81 20.06
N MET A 28 -1.29 1.35 21.23
CA MET A 28 -0.77 1.83 22.52
C MET A 28 0.65 1.32 22.81
N LYS A 29 1.00 0.13 22.30
CA LYS A 29 2.34 -0.45 22.40
C LYS A 29 3.29 0.18 21.37
N GLU A 30 4.59 0.17 21.67
CA GLU A 30 5.59 0.48 20.66
C GLU A 30 5.48 -0.49 19.48
N ILE A 31 5.53 0.06 18.28
CA ILE A 31 5.35 -0.67 17.03
C ILE A 31 6.46 -0.27 16.05
N ARG A 32 7.01 -1.26 15.36
CA ARG A 32 8.03 -1.04 14.32
C ARG A 32 7.37 -0.50 13.05
N LEU A 33 8.12 0.26 12.25
CA LEU A 33 7.66 0.69 10.93
C LEU A 33 7.38 -0.52 10.01
N THR A 34 8.36 -1.43 9.96
CA THR A 34 8.34 -2.67 9.20
C THR A 34 8.84 -3.78 10.11
N CYS A 35 8.11 -4.89 10.21
CA CYS A 35 8.59 -6.11 10.88
C CYS A 35 9.35 -6.98 9.89
N GLU A 36 10.13 -7.94 10.40
CA GLU A 36 10.96 -8.86 9.59
C GLU A 36 10.13 -9.63 8.56
N GLN A 37 8.93 -10.07 8.98
CA GLN A 37 7.95 -10.74 8.13
C GLN A 37 7.45 -9.88 6.95
N CYS A 38 7.48 -8.54 7.10
CA CYS A 38 7.11 -7.58 6.06
C CYS A 38 8.31 -7.01 5.29
N SER A 39 9.54 -7.34 5.67
CA SER A 39 10.76 -6.97 4.93
C SER A 39 11.18 -8.05 3.95
N GLU A 40 10.89 -9.32 4.23
CA GLU A 40 11.10 -10.42 3.30
C GLU A 40 9.82 -10.70 2.49
N LYS A 41 9.98 -11.22 1.26
CA LYS A 41 8.86 -11.76 0.47
C LYS A 41 8.42 -13.09 1.10
N CYS A 42 7.84 -13.02 2.29
CA CYS A 42 7.38 -14.19 3.00
C CYS A 42 5.96 -14.53 2.54
N ASP A 43 5.85 -15.55 1.70
CA ASP A 43 4.57 -16.07 1.20
C ASP A 43 3.76 -16.81 2.30
N ASP A 44 4.40 -17.15 3.42
CA ASP A 44 3.78 -17.79 4.59
C ASP A 44 3.43 -16.75 5.67
N ILE A 45 2.30 -16.07 5.48
CA ILE A 45 1.72 -15.20 6.53
C ILE A 45 1.04 -16.09 7.57
N ASN A 46 1.77 -16.43 8.63
CA ASN A 46 1.18 -17.08 9.79
C ASN A 46 0.29 -16.07 10.56
N LEU A 47 -1.01 -16.08 10.25
CA LEU A 47 -2.03 -15.13 10.75
C LEU A 47 -2.09 -15.06 12.29
N GLU A 48 -1.71 -16.13 13.00
CA GLU A 48 -1.73 -16.20 14.46
C GLU A 48 -0.51 -15.54 15.14
N LYS A 49 0.59 -15.29 14.39
CA LYS A 49 1.83 -14.65 14.89
C LYS A 49 2.18 -13.37 14.15
N LEU A 50 1.18 -12.71 13.56
CA LEU A 50 1.41 -11.48 12.83
C LEU A 50 1.66 -10.34 13.82
N ASP A 51 2.93 -10.02 14.03
CA ASP A 51 3.29 -8.78 14.70
C ASP A 51 3.00 -7.66 13.69
N TYR A 52 1.80 -7.09 13.80
CA TYR A 52 1.32 -6.04 12.89
C TYR A 52 2.26 -4.85 12.98
N CYS A 53 3.16 -4.69 12.02
CA CYS A 53 3.94 -3.47 11.87
C CYS A 53 3.09 -2.36 11.26
N THR A 54 3.57 -1.13 11.42
CA THR A 54 2.88 0.08 10.95
C THR A 54 2.56 0.01 9.45
N ARG A 55 3.48 -0.54 8.65
CA ARG A 55 3.30 -0.77 7.21
C ARG A 55 2.17 -1.75 6.90
N LYS A 56 2.07 -2.85 7.65
CA LYS A 56 1.01 -3.86 7.45
C LYS A 56 -0.36 -3.29 7.78
N ILE A 57 -0.49 -2.57 8.91
CA ILE A 57 -1.74 -1.89 9.29
C ILE A 57 -2.18 -0.95 8.16
N MET A 58 -1.26 -0.17 7.60
CA MET A 58 -1.56 0.73 6.48
C MET A 58 -1.98 -0.04 5.22
N SER A 59 -1.29 -1.13 4.86
CA SER A 59 -1.61 -1.92 3.67
C SER A 59 -2.99 -2.60 3.72
N LEU A 60 -3.55 -2.80 4.92
CA LEU A 60 -4.87 -3.40 5.11
C LEU A 60 -6.00 -2.36 5.10
N GLN A 61 -5.68 -1.08 4.98
CA GLN A 61 -6.68 -0.03 4.86
C GLN A 61 -7.39 -0.11 3.50
N LEU A 62 -8.71 0.10 3.50
CA LEU A 62 -9.54 -0.01 2.29
C LEU A 62 -9.02 0.87 1.16
N ASP A 63 -8.63 2.11 1.45
CA ASP A 63 -8.12 3.05 0.44
C ASP A 63 -6.78 2.61 -0.18
N PHE A 64 -6.01 1.77 0.49
CA PHE A 64 -4.80 1.14 -0.08
C PHE A 64 -5.14 -0.12 -0.86
N CYS A 65 -6.04 -0.96 -0.34
CA CYS A 65 -6.48 -2.19 -1.01
C CYS A 65 -7.21 -1.90 -2.32
N GLU A 66 -8.01 -0.84 -2.34
CA GLU A 66 -8.80 -0.41 -3.50
C GLU A 66 -8.01 0.52 -4.44
N GLN A 67 -6.77 0.89 -4.10
CA GLN A 67 -5.98 1.77 -4.94
C GLN A 67 -5.55 1.06 -6.21
N TRP A 68 -6.01 1.56 -7.35
CA TRP A 68 -5.57 1.07 -8.66
C TRP A 68 -4.16 1.55 -8.98
N LEU A 69 -3.45 0.81 -9.84
CA LEU A 69 -2.19 1.29 -10.38
C LEU A 69 -2.46 2.56 -11.19
N MET A 70 -1.65 3.61 -10.99
CA MET A 70 -1.81 4.86 -11.75
C MET A 70 -1.83 4.62 -13.26
N LEU A 71 -1.05 3.64 -13.73
CA LEU A 71 -0.99 3.26 -15.14
C LEU A 71 -2.28 2.57 -15.61
N GLU A 72 -2.81 1.64 -14.81
CA GLU A 72 -4.07 0.95 -15.09
C GLU A 72 -5.24 1.94 -15.15
N GLU A 73 -5.30 2.88 -14.21
CA GLU A 73 -6.30 3.94 -14.19
C GLU A 73 -6.20 4.83 -15.44
N ALA A 74 -4.99 5.24 -15.84
CA ALA A 74 -4.78 6.08 -17.02
C ALA A 74 -5.20 5.36 -18.32
N ILE A 75 -4.79 4.11 -18.50
CA ILE A 75 -5.10 3.30 -19.69
C ILE A 75 -6.61 3.04 -19.78
N THR A 76 -7.23 2.62 -18.69
CA THR A 76 -8.67 2.32 -18.65
C THR A 76 -9.50 3.59 -18.89
N LYS A 77 -9.10 4.74 -18.35
CA LYS A 77 -9.77 6.04 -18.59
C LYS A 77 -9.75 6.46 -20.06
N THR A 78 -8.72 6.07 -20.81
CA THR A 78 -8.65 6.32 -22.26
C THR A 78 -9.44 5.32 -23.10
N GLY A 79 -10.10 4.33 -22.49
CA GLY A 79 -10.88 3.30 -23.18
C GLY A 79 -10.05 2.11 -23.67
N HIS A 80 -8.80 1.97 -23.21
CA HIS A 80 -7.93 0.85 -23.54
C HIS A 80 -8.01 -0.26 -22.47
N ILE A 81 -7.65 -1.48 -22.86
CA ILE A 81 -7.59 -2.65 -21.98
C ILE A 81 -6.24 -2.65 -21.25
N PHE A 82 -6.26 -2.83 -19.94
CA PHE A 82 -5.08 -3.07 -19.13
C PHE A 82 -5.02 -4.54 -18.73
N GLU A 83 -4.08 -5.30 -19.30
CA GLU A 83 -3.91 -6.73 -19.03
C GLU A 83 -2.60 -6.99 -18.29
N ARG A 84 -2.65 -7.88 -17.29
CA ARG A 84 -1.50 -8.21 -16.44
C ARG A 84 -0.94 -9.57 -16.83
N TYR A 85 0.31 -9.57 -17.29
CA TYR A 85 1.03 -10.80 -17.63
C TYR A 85 1.89 -11.32 -16.46
N PRO A 86 2.05 -12.64 -16.32
CA PRO A 86 2.98 -13.21 -15.36
C PRO A 86 4.42 -12.74 -15.63
N LYS A 87 5.18 -12.52 -14.56
CA LYS A 87 6.58 -12.11 -14.69
C LYS A 87 7.42 -13.28 -15.21
N PHE A 88 8.24 -13.04 -16.25
CA PHE A 88 9.15 -14.02 -16.86
C PHE A 88 8.49 -15.16 -17.65
N HIS A 89 7.26 -14.95 -18.14
CA HIS A 89 6.57 -15.87 -19.04
C HIS A 89 6.31 -15.17 -20.38
N TYR A 90 7.34 -15.12 -21.23
CA TYR A 90 7.25 -14.47 -22.55
C TYR A 90 6.31 -15.22 -23.48
N GLU A 91 6.16 -16.53 -23.30
CA GLU A 91 5.22 -17.38 -24.03
C GLU A 91 3.75 -16.96 -23.86
N CYS A 92 3.45 -16.16 -22.83
CA CYS A 92 2.12 -15.60 -22.62
C CYS A 92 1.91 -14.26 -23.33
N ASN A 93 2.98 -13.59 -23.79
CA ASN A 93 2.89 -12.25 -24.39
C ASN A 93 2.90 -12.35 -25.93
N PHE A 94 1.89 -11.79 -26.59
CA PHE A 94 1.72 -11.93 -28.05
C PHE A 94 2.72 -11.11 -28.89
N ILE A 95 3.48 -10.20 -28.26
CA ILE A 95 4.47 -9.33 -28.94
C ILE A 95 5.93 -9.78 -28.76
N GLU A 96 6.18 -10.85 -27.99
CA GLU A 96 7.50 -11.47 -27.82
C GLU A 96 7.70 -12.60 -28.83
#